data_AF-A0A2P5KDK6-F1
#
_entry.id   AF-A0A2P5KDK6-F1
#
_cell.length_a   1.000
_cell.length_b   1.000
_cell.length_c   1.000
_cell.angle_alpha   90.00
_cell.angle_beta   90.00
_cell.angle_gamma   90.00
#
_symmetry.space_group_name_H-M   'P 1'
#
loop_
_entity.id
_entity.type
_entity.pdbx_description
1 polymer ?
#
loop_
_entity_poly.entity_id
_entity_poly.type
_entity_poly.pdbx_seq_one_letter_code
_entity_poly.pdbx_strand_id
1 'polypeptide(L)'
;MAAADAAIRAIDGELTSLSAGEDTARAAVAGDVAARLCDAYRHRKTRLGEEQAQRQQARLTESVEVQMRFAAMRAERIALVRLRGANRINDVTLNKLIREIDLSEAALSTRAGKRRL
;
A
#
# COMPACT_ATOMS: atom_id res chain seq x y z
N MET A 1 -2.41 11.10 -17.58
CA MET A 1 -1.22 10.40 -18.15
C MET A 1 -0.11 10.45 -17.12
N ALA A 2 0.62 9.35 -16.88
CA ALA A 2 1.75 9.35 -15.96
C ALA A 2 2.91 10.18 -16.53
N ALA A 3 3.71 10.83 -15.68
CA ALA A 3 4.82 11.70 -16.12
C ALA A 3 5.84 10.98 -17.04
N ALA A 4 6.09 9.69 -16.80
CA ALA A 4 6.95 8.86 -17.65
C ALA A 4 6.36 8.64 -19.05
N ASP A 5 5.04 8.49 -19.18
CA ASP A 5 4.38 8.35 -20.48
C ASP A 5 4.42 9.65 -21.29
N ALA A 6 4.34 10.81 -20.61
CA ALA A 6 4.51 12.10 -21.25
C ALA A 6 5.94 12.29 -21.78
N ALA A 7 6.94 11.89 -21.00
CA ALA A 7 8.35 11.96 -21.41
C ALA A 7 8.66 11.06 -22.62
N ILE A 8 8.16 9.82 -22.63
CA ILE A 8 8.33 8.89 -23.77
C ILE A 8 7.73 9.50 -25.04
N ARG A 9 6.51 10.04 -24.98
CA ARG A 9 5.88 10.68 -26.15
C ARG A 9 6.66 11.89 -26.66
N ALA A 10 7.27 12.68 -25.76
CA ALA A 10 8.11 13.79 -26.15
C ALA A 10 9.38 13.32 -26.87
N ILE A 11 10.01 12.25 -26.38
CA ILE A 11 11.18 11.62 -27.02
C ILE A 11 10.83 11.08 -28.41
N ASP A 12 9.69 10.41 -28.57
CA ASP A 12 9.24 9.91 -29.87
C ASP A 12 9.02 11.04 -30.88
N GLY A 13 8.48 12.18 -30.43
CA GLY A 13 8.32 13.39 -31.25
C GLY A 13 9.65 14.00 -31.69
N GLU A 14 10.63 14.05 -30.79
CA GLU A 14 11.98 14.55 -31.09
C GLU A 14 12.71 13.61 -32.05
N LEU A 15 12.62 12.29 -31.83
CA LEU A 15 13.21 11.29 -32.72
C LEU A 15 12.64 11.38 -34.13
N THR A 16 11.34 11.56 -34.26
CA THR A 16 10.67 11.74 -35.56
C THR A 16 11.22 12.97 -36.28
N SER A 17 11.40 14.07 -35.56
CA SER A 17 11.95 15.31 -36.10
C SER A 17 13.41 15.15 -36.55
N LEU A 18 14.24 14.47 -35.75
CA LEU A 18 15.65 14.21 -36.05
C LEU A 18 15.84 13.21 -37.20
N SER A 19 14.90 12.28 -37.38
CA SER A 19 14.93 11.25 -38.43
C SER A 19 14.39 11.74 -39.78
N ALA A 20 13.72 12.90 -39.81
CA ALA A 20 13.20 13.49 -41.04
C ALA A 20 14.28 14.20 -41.88
N GLY A 21 15.49 14.37 -41.35
CA GLY A 21 16.62 14.95 -42.07
C GLY A 21 17.36 13.95 -42.97
N GLU A 22 18.16 14.46 -43.91
CA GLU A 22 18.97 13.63 -44.84
C GLU A 22 20.18 12.95 -44.17
N ASP A 23 20.53 13.36 -42.95
CA ASP A 23 21.67 12.82 -42.20
C ASP A 23 21.31 11.49 -41.51
N THR A 24 21.47 10.42 -42.28
CA THR A 24 21.22 9.03 -41.85
C THR A 24 22.08 8.60 -40.65
N ALA A 25 23.31 9.11 -40.52
CA ALA A 25 24.17 8.80 -39.39
C ALA A 25 23.65 9.44 -38.10
N ARG A 26 23.19 10.68 -38.19
CA ARG A 26 22.55 11.38 -37.07
C ARG A 26 21.22 10.76 -36.68
N ALA A 27 20.42 10.30 -37.65
CA ALA A 27 19.16 9.59 -37.39
C ALA A 27 19.40 8.27 -36.65
N ALA A 28 20.43 7.50 -37.04
CA ALA A 28 20.79 6.27 -36.34
C ALA A 28 21.20 6.52 -34.88
N VAL A 29 22.06 7.52 -34.63
CA VAL A 29 22.46 7.91 -33.27
C VAL A 29 21.27 8.41 -32.45
N ALA A 30 20.37 9.18 -33.05
CA ALA A 30 19.14 9.64 -32.39
C ALA A 30 18.25 8.46 -31.97
N GLY A 31 18.11 7.44 -32.82
CA GLY A 31 17.38 6.21 -32.53
C GLY A 31 17.94 5.47 -31.31
N ASP A 32 19.27 5.26 -31.28
CA ASP A 32 19.94 4.59 -30.15
C ASP A 32 19.78 5.36 -28.84
N VAL A 33 19.88 6.69 -28.87
CA VAL A 33 19.69 7.56 -27.70
C VAL A 33 18.24 7.53 -27.23
N ALA A 34 17.28 7.64 -28.16
CA ALA A 34 15.86 7.57 -27.85
C ALA A 34 15.47 6.23 -27.22
N ALA A 35 15.99 5.12 -27.74
CA ALA A 35 15.77 3.79 -27.18
C ALA A 35 16.22 3.71 -25.71
N ARG A 36 17.46 4.14 -25.42
CA ARG A 36 17.99 4.15 -24.04
C ARG A 36 17.18 5.03 -23.09
N LEU A 37 16.75 6.21 -23.54
CA LEU A 37 15.95 7.12 -22.73
C LEU A 37 14.55 6.54 -22.46
N CYS A 38 13.89 6.01 -23.49
CA CYS A 38 12.59 5.38 -23.35
C CYS A 38 12.65 4.18 -22.39
N ASP A 39 13.70 3.36 -22.45
CA ASP A 39 13.90 2.27 -21.50
C ASP A 39 14.09 2.74 -20.07
N ALA A 40 14.86 3.81 -19.84
CA ALA A 40 15.00 4.41 -18.52
C ALA A 40 13.65 4.90 -17.95
N TYR A 41 12.81 5.55 -18.77
CA TYR A 41 11.48 6.00 -18.35
C TYR A 41 10.51 4.84 -18.12
N ARG A 42 10.56 3.77 -18.92
CA ARG A 42 9.78 2.54 -18.71
C ARG A 42 10.16 1.86 -17.40
N HIS A 43 11.45 1.68 -17.13
CA HIS A 43 11.93 1.13 -15.86
C HIS A 43 11.49 1.96 -14.66
N ARG A 44 11.57 3.30 -14.76
CA ARG A 44 11.07 4.20 -13.71
C ARG A 44 9.57 4.03 -13.50
N LYS A 45 8.77 3.91 -14.56
CA LYS A 45 7.33 3.67 -14.48
C LYS A 45 7.01 2.34 -13.79
N THR A 46 7.71 1.27 -14.15
CA THR A 46 7.54 -0.06 -13.53
C THR A 46 7.86 0.00 -12.04
N ARG A 47 9.02 0.58 -11.65
CA ARG A 47 9.40 0.74 -10.23
C ARG A 47 8.37 1.54 -9.44
N LEU A 48 7.88 2.65 -9.99
CA LEU A 48 6.82 3.43 -9.33
C LEU A 48 5.53 2.63 -9.18
N GLY A 49 5.16 1.83 -10.19
CA GLY A 49 4.01 0.93 -10.13
C GLY A 49 4.18 -0.17 -9.07
N GLU A 50 5.34 -0.79 -8.99
CA GLU A 50 5.69 -1.80 -7.97
C GLU A 50 5.65 -1.21 -6.56
N GLU A 51 6.25 -0.02 -6.35
CA GLU A 51 6.18 0.68 -5.07
C GLU A 51 4.75 1.03 -4.68
N GLN A 52 3.93 1.48 -5.63
CA GLN A 52 2.51 1.77 -5.39
C GLN A 52 1.74 0.50 -5.03
N ALA A 53 1.94 -0.59 -5.76
CA ALA A 53 1.32 -1.88 -5.47
C ALA A 53 1.74 -2.41 -4.10
N GLN A 54 3.02 -2.30 -3.74
CA GLN A 54 3.53 -2.70 -2.42
C GLN A 54 2.90 -1.86 -1.30
N ARG A 55 2.79 -0.53 -1.47
CA ARG A 55 2.11 0.35 -0.51
C ARG A 55 0.62 0.01 -0.38
N GLN A 56 -0.05 -0.31 -1.49
CA GLN A 56 -1.46 -0.70 -1.48
C GLN A 56 -1.65 -2.05 -0.76
N GLN A 57 -0.80 -3.03 -1.06
CA GLN A 57 -0.81 -4.33 -0.40
C GLN A 57 -0.56 -4.20 1.10
N ALA A 58 0.40 -3.38 1.52
CA ALA A 58 0.68 -3.12 2.93
C ALA A 58 -0.55 -2.51 3.65
N ARG A 59 -1.23 -1.54 3.02
CA ARG A 59 -2.47 -0.95 3.56
C ARG A 59 -3.60 -1.99 3.67
N LEU A 60 -3.75 -2.87 2.68
CA LEU A 60 -4.73 -3.94 2.70
C LEU A 60 -4.45 -4.92 3.84
N THR A 61 -3.21 -5.43 3.94
CA THR A 61 -2.78 -6.32 5.02
C THR A 61 -3.05 -5.69 6.39
N GLU A 62 -2.66 -4.44 6.59
CA GLU A 62 -2.90 -3.73 7.85
C GLU A 62 -4.40 -3.62 8.17
N SER A 63 -5.24 -3.30 7.18
CA SER A 63 -6.69 -3.20 7.37
C SER A 63 -7.32 -4.53 7.76
N VAL A 64 -6.87 -5.63 7.15
CA VAL A 64 -7.32 -6.99 7.47
C VAL A 64 -6.85 -7.36 8.88
N GLU A 65 -5.61 -7.06 9.23
CA GLU A 65 -5.05 -7.34 10.55
C GLU A 65 -5.82 -6.63 11.67
N VAL A 66 -6.21 -5.35 11.45
CA VAL A 66 -7.07 -4.61 12.38
C VAL A 66 -8.43 -5.30 12.53
N GLN A 67 -9.07 -5.71 11.43
CA GLN A 67 -10.35 -6.42 11.48
C GLN A 67 -10.25 -7.74 12.26
N MET A 68 -9.19 -8.53 12.00
CA MET A 68 -8.95 -9.79 12.71
C MET A 68 -8.72 -9.57 14.20
N ARG A 69 -8.00 -8.53 14.61
CA ARG A 69 -7.83 -8.18 16.02
C ARG A 69 -9.14 -7.82 16.71
N PHE A 70 -10.01 -7.05 16.05
CA PHE A 70 -11.35 -6.79 16.59
C PHE A 70 -12.18 -8.07 16.74
N ALA A 71 -12.11 -8.98 15.77
CA ALA A 71 -12.80 -10.27 15.86
C ALA A 71 -12.26 -11.11 17.04
N ALA A 72 -10.95 -11.14 17.24
CA ALA A 72 -10.32 -11.83 18.37
C ALA A 72 -10.76 -11.25 19.73
N MET A 73 -10.71 -9.92 19.90
CA MET A 73 -11.14 -9.26 21.14
C MET A 73 -12.63 -9.52 21.45
N ARG A 74 -13.50 -9.55 20.43
CA ARG A 74 -14.91 -9.94 20.61
C ARG A 74 -15.04 -11.38 21.08
N ALA A 75 -14.28 -12.30 20.51
CA ALA A 75 -14.28 -13.70 20.93
C ALA A 75 -13.78 -13.86 22.38
N GLU A 76 -12.75 -13.12 22.78
CA GLU A 76 -12.25 -13.10 24.16
C GLU A 76 -13.32 -12.64 25.15
N ARG A 77 -14.04 -11.54 24.86
CA ARG A 77 -15.15 -11.08 25.72
C ARG A 77 -16.21 -12.16 25.90
N ILE A 78 -16.62 -12.83 24.83
CA ILE A 78 -17.61 -13.91 24.88
C ILE A 78 -17.09 -15.06 25.75
N ALA A 79 -15.82 -15.43 25.63
CA ALA A 79 -15.21 -16.48 26.44
C ALA A 79 -15.18 -16.10 27.94
N LEU A 80 -14.85 -14.86 28.27
CA LEU A 80 -14.84 -14.38 29.66
C LEU A 80 -16.24 -14.42 30.30
N VAL A 81 -17.27 -14.00 29.57
CA VAL A 81 -18.67 -14.08 30.05
C VAL A 81 -19.08 -15.53 30.28
N ARG A 82 -18.68 -16.46 29.39
CA ARG A 82 -18.93 -17.90 29.58
C ARG A 82 -18.21 -18.45 30.81
N LEU A 83 -16.95 -18.07 31.03
CA LEU A 83 -16.18 -18.48 32.22
C LEU A 83 -16.84 -17.98 33.51
N ARG A 84 -17.39 -16.75 33.49
CA ARG A 84 -18.15 -16.22 34.62
C ARG A 84 -19.43 -17.02 34.86
N GLY A 85 -20.21 -17.28 33.81
CA GLY A 85 -21.43 -18.09 33.89
C GLY A 85 -21.18 -19.51 34.40
N ALA A 86 -20.00 -20.07 34.13
CA ALA A 86 -19.56 -21.36 34.64
C ALA A 86 -18.91 -21.28 36.05
N ASN A 87 -18.96 -20.14 36.74
CA ASN A 87 -18.32 -19.88 38.03
C ASN A 87 -16.81 -20.19 38.07
N ARG A 88 -16.13 -20.15 36.92
CA ARG A 88 -14.67 -20.34 36.82
C ARG A 88 -13.90 -19.10 37.22
N ILE A 89 -14.53 -17.93 37.15
CA ILE A 89 -13.98 -16.64 37.57
C ILE A 89 -15.03 -15.85 38.37
N ASN A 90 -14.57 -14.94 39.23
CA ASN A 90 -15.43 -14.02 39.98
C ASN A 90 -15.66 -12.71 39.19
N ASP A 91 -16.60 -11.86 39.65
CA ASP A 91 -16.92 -10.58 39.01
C ASP A 91 -15.73 -9.62 38.98
N VAL A 92 -14.91 -9.61 40.03
CA VAL A 92 -13.73 -8.75 40.11
C VAL A 92 -12.73 -9.11 39.01
N THR A 93 -12.47 -10.39 38.80
CA THR A 93 -11.60 -10.90 37.73
C THR A 93 -12.20 -10.61 36.36
N LEU A 94 -13.51 -10.88 36.18
CA LEU A 94 -14.19 -10.58 34.92
C LEU A 94 -14.05 -9.10 34.54
N ASN A 95 -14.37 -8.20 35.47
CA ASN A 95 -14.34 -6.75 35.22
C ASN A 95 -12.92 -6.26 34.89
N LYS A 96 -11.89 -6.79 35.54
CA LYS A 96 -10.49 -6.47 35.21
C LYS A 96 -10.14 -6.89 33.79
N LEU A 97 -10.44 -8.12 33.40
CA LEU A 97 -10.10 -8.64 32.08
C LEU A 97 -10.89 -7.96 30.96
N ILE A 98 -12.18 -7.67 31.18
CA ILE A 98 -12.96 -6.87 30.22
C ILE A 98 -12.34 -5.48 30.05
N ARG A 99 -11.94 -4.83 31.15
CA ARG A 99 -11.32 -3.50 31.10
C ARG A 99 -10.01 -3.50 30.30
N GLU A 100 -9.20 -4.55 30.43
CA GLU A 100 -7.98 -4.71 29.64
C GLU A 100 -8.27 -4.85 28.13
N ILE A 101 -9.31 -5.62 27.78
CA ILE A 101 -9.76 -5.73 26.39
C ILE A 101 -10.28 -4.38 25.88
N ASP A 102 -11.08 -3.66 26.68
CA ASP A 102 -11.60 -2.33 26.32
C ASP A 102 -10.48 -1.31 26.05
N LEU A 103 -9.44 -1.31 26.88
CA LEU A 103 -8.27 -0.45 26.70
C LEU A 103 -7.50 -0.82 25.42
N SER A 104 -7.35 -2.11 25.15
CA SER A 104 -6.71 -2.61 23.93
C SER A 104 -7.51 -2.24 22.68
N GLU A 105 -8.84 -2.35 22.75
CA GLU A 105 -9.76 -1.97 21.68
C GLU A 105 -9.72 -0.46 21.42
N ALA A 106 -9.74 0.35 22.48
CA ALA A 106 -9.62 1.81 22.38
C ALA A 106 -8.28 2.22 21.75
N ALA A 107 -7.16 1.64 22.20
CA ALA A 107 -5.83 1.90 21.64
C ALA A 107 -5.76 1.54 20.14
N LEU A 108 -6.35 0.40 19.75
CA LEU A 108 -6.42 -0.01 18.35
C LEU A 108 -7.29 0.94 17.52
N SER A 109 -8.43 1.37 18.04
CA SER A 109 -9.34 2.32 17.39
C SER A 109 -8.69 3.69 17.17
N THR A 110 -8.02 4.24 18.18
CA THR A 110 -7.27 5.50 18.04
C THR A 110 -6.18 5.41 16.97
N ARG A 111 -5.44 4.28 16.93
CA ARG A 111 -4.40 4.05 15.93
C ARG A 111 -4.99 3.91 14.52
N ALA A 112 -6.12 3.22 14.38
CA ALA A 112 -6.82 3.08 13.10
C ALA A 112 -7.40 4.43 12.62
N GLY A 113 -7.93 5.25 13.53
CA GLY A 113 -8.47 6.58 13.22
C GLY A 113 -7.41 7.59 12.80
N LYS A 114 -6.27 7.65 13.50
CA LYS A 114 -5.16 8.56 13.18
C LYS A 114 -4.51 8.27 11.81
N ARG A 115 -4.66 7.05 11.28
CA ARG A 115 -4.09 6.62 9.98
C ARG A 115 -5.04 6.85 8.79
N ARG A 116 -6.31 7.20 9.06
CA ARG A 116 -7.30 7.57 8.03
C ARG A 116 -7.29 9.07 7.69
N LEU A 117 -6.57 9.88 8.47
CA LEU A 117 -6.34 11.31 8.30
C LEU A 117 -4.94 11.55 7.72
#